data_AF-A0A645CV27-F1
#
_entry.id   AF-A0A645CV27-F1
#
_cell.length_a   1.000
_cell.length_b   1.000
_cell.length_c   1.000
_cell.angle_alpha   90.00
_cell.angle_beta   90.00
_cell.angle_gamma   90.00
#
_symmetry.space_group_name_H-M   'P 1'
#
loop_
_entity.id
_entity.type
_entity.pdbx_description
1 polymer ?
#
loop_
_entity_poly.entity_id
_entity_poly.type
_entity_poly.pdbx_seq_one_letter_code
_entity_poly.pdbx_strand_id
1 'polypeptide(L)'
;MTKQLLDKYKLTSRYACKSLHFSDKNKRSIISIINWDFGNLIVEREKDQYRNLFKSTHNENVYDIVFIPITRNGKPVILLKCIKPESDVEWETLLVFNGTEYISTDRQRLKSY
;
A
#
# COMPACT_ATOMS: atom_id res chain seq x y z
N MET A 1 -11.41 2.63 -10.68
CA MET A 1 -10.90 3.32 -9.47
C MET A 1 -9.46 3.81 -9.69
N THR A 2 -8.55 2.96 -10.16
CA THR A 2 -7.12 3.29 -10.38
C THR A 2 -6.89 4.55 -11.21
N LYS A 3 -7.49 4.65 -12.41
CA LYS A 3 -7.36 5.84 -13.28
C LYS A 3 -7.78 7.14 -12.57
N GLN A 4 -8.91 7.11 -11.84
CA GLN A 4 -9.39 8.27 -11.08
C GLN A 4 -8.39 8.71 -10.00
N LEU A 5 -7.72 7.76 -9.35
CA LEU A 5 -6.68 8.05 -8.37
C LEU A 5 -5.42 8.61 -9.04
N LEU A 6 -4.96 8.02 -10.15
CA LEU A 6 -3.81 8.54 -10.90
C LEU A 6 -4.05 10.00 -11.34
N ASP A 7 -5.21 10.29 -11.91
CA ASP A 7 -5.60 11.64 -12.34
C ASP A 7 -5.67 12.60 -11.14
N LYS A 8 -6.32 12.19 -10.05
CA LYS A 8 -6.46 13.00 -8.83
C LYS A 8 -5.12 13.37 -8.20
N TYR A 9 -4.20 12.41 -8.12
CA TYR A 9 -2.89 12.60 -7.51
C TYR A 9 -1.81 13.04 -8.51
N LYS A 10 -2.19 13.27 -9.78
CA LYS A 10 -1.28 13.65 -10.88
C LYS A 10 -0.08 12.70 -10.98
N LEU A 11 -0.32 11.41 -10.80
CA LEU A 11 0.72 10.39 -10.86
C LEU A 11 0.96 9.99 -12.32
N THR A 12 2.21 10.11 -12.77
CA THR A 12 2.63 9.68 -14.09
C THR A 12 3.45 8.40 -13.99
N SER A 13 3.23 7.49 -14.92
CA SER A 13 3.93 6.21 -15.02
C SER A 13 4.30 6.00 -16.49
N ARG A 14 5.53 5.55 -16.74
CA ARG A 14 6.02 5.03 -18.02
C ARG A 14 5.56 3.59 -18.24
N TYR A 15 5.41 2.80 -17.17
CA TYR A 15 4.91 1.42 -17.23
C TYR A 15 3.50 1.27 -16.66
N ALA A 16 2.91 0.09 -16.85
CA ALA A 16 1.59 -0.23 -16.34
C ALA A 16 1.57 -0.21 -14.81
N CYS A 17 0.76 0.66 -14.22
CA CYS A 17 0.57 0.70 -12.77
C CYS A 17 -0.17 -0.56 -12.30
N LYS A 18 0.26 -1.13 -11.18
CA LYS A 18 -0.50 -2.17 -10.47
C LYS A 18 -1.34 -1.52 -9.38
N SER A 19 -2.57 -1.98 -9.22
CA SER A 19 -3.43 -1.50 -8.13
C SER A 19 -4.28 -2.60 -7.55
N LEU A 20 -4.45 -2.56 -6.23
CA LEU A 20 -5.31 -3.47 -5.48
C LEU A 20 -6.28 -2.67 -4.62
N HIS A 21 -7.50 -3.18 -4.52
CA HIS A 21 -8.58 -2.52 -3.82
C HIS A 21 -9.20 -3.47 -2.80
N PHE A 22 -9.23 -3.03 -1.55
CA PHE A 22 -9.92 -3.70 -0.46
C PHE A 22 -11.17 -2.92 -0.09
N SER A 23 -12.32 -3.59 -0.19
CA SER A 23 -13.61 -3.06 0.23
C SER A 23 -14.08 -3.87 1.42
N ASP A 24 -14.21 -3.24 2.58
CA ASP A 24 -14.85 -3.88 3.73
C ASP A 24 -16.37 -3.90 3.47
N LYS A 25 -17.01 -5.07 3.49
CA LYS A 25 -18.46 -5.18 3.24
C LYS A 25 -19.30 -4.38 4.25
N ASN A 26 -18.75 -4.12 5.43
CA ASN A 26 -19.43 -3.42 6.51
C ASN A 26 -19.12 -1.91 6.54
N LYS A 27 -18.12 -1.45 5.79
CA LYS A 27 -17.75 -0.03 5.74
C LYS A 27 -17.88 0.49 4.32
N ARG A 28 -18.46 1.68 4.17
CA ARG A 28 -18.52 2.37 2.86
C ARG A 28 -17.16 2.98 2.44
N SER A 29 -16.05 2.42 2.95
CA SER A 29 -14.70 2.85 2.62
C SER A 29 -13.97 1.79 1.81
N ILE A 30 -13.19 2.26 0.83
CA ILE A 30 -12.37 1.44 -0.05
C ILE A 30 -10.93 1.85 0.16
N ILE A 31 -10.09 0.89 0.54
CA ILE A 31 -8.65 1.08 0.65
C ILE A 31 -8.04 0.65 -0.69
N SER A 32 -7.35 1.57 -1.34
CA SER A 32 -6.71 1.36 -2.63
C SER A 32 -5.21 1.51 -2.47
N ILE A 33 -4.47 0.54 -2.99
CA ILE A 33 -3.02 0.55 -3.06
C ILE A 33 -2.66 0.72 -4.53
N ILE A 34 -1.80 1.69 -4.83
CA ILE A 34 -1.37 2.02 -6.19
C ILE A 34 0.15 1.96 -6.21
N ASN A 35 0.69 1.01 -6.95
CA ASN A 35 2.09 0.94 -7.28
C ASN A 35 2.32 1.49 -8.70
N TRP A 36 3.21 2.47 -8.81
CA TRP A 36 3.67 3.02 -10.08
C TRP A 36 5.19 3.14 -10.07
N ASP A 37 5.78 3.52 -11.21
CA ASP A 37 7.23 3.46 -11.43
C ASP A 37 8.08 4.25 -10.45
N PHE A 38 7.50 5.21 -9.74
CA PHE A 38 8.23 6.11 -8.84
C PHE A 38 7.72 6.05 -7.40
N GLY A 39 6.92 5.02 -7.06
CA GLY A 39 6.54 4.79 -5.67
C GLY A 39 5.25 4.00 -5.47
N ASN A 40 4.76 4.09 -4.24
CA ASN A 40 3.53 3.43 -3.82
C ASN A 40 2.66 4.35 -2.98
N LEU A 41 1.35 4.26 -3.14
CA LEU A 41 0.37 5.12 -2.47
C LEU A 41 -0.77 4.26 -1.94
N ILE A 42 -1.09 4.42 -0.65
CA ILE A 42 -2.28 3.84 -0.06
C ILE A 42 -3.27 4.96 0.23
N VAL A 43 -4.44 4.85 -0.36
CA VAL A 43 -5.52 5.83 -0.23
C VAL A 43 -6.76 5.13 0.29
N GLU A 44 -7.40 5.75 1.27
CA GLU A 44 -8.78 5.41 1.60
C GLU A 44 -9.71 6.38 0.90
N ARG A 45 -10.70 5.83 0.21
CA ARG A 45 -11.85 6.56 -0.27
C ARG A 45 -13.02 6.26 0.63
N GLU A 46 -13.64 7.28 1.19
CA GLU A 46 -14.93 7.18 1.89
C GLU A 46 -15.91 8.15 1.25
N LYS A 47 -16.99 7.62 0.65
CA LYS A 47 -17.91 8.39 -0.20
C LYS A 47 -17.12 9.13 -1.31
N ASP A 48 -17.02 10.45 -1.23
CA ASP A 48 -16.31 11.32 -2.18
C ASP A 48 -15.02 11.94 -1.62
N GLN A 49 -14.67 11.60 -0.37
CA GLN A 49 -13.43 12.04 0.25
C GLN A 49 -12.34 11.00 0.06
N TYR A 50 -11.11 11.49 -0.13
CA TYR A 50 -9.92 10.65 -0.28
C TYR A 50 -8.92 11.08 0.77
N ARG A 51 -8.42 10.11 1.54
CA ARG A 51 -7.43 10.30 2.58
C ARG A 51 -6.19 9.50 2.22
N ASN A 52 -5.04 10.18 2.18
CA ASN A 52 -3.75 9.51 2.05
C ASN A 52 -3.44 8.82 3.36
N LEU A 53 -3.19 7.51 3.29
CA LEU A 53 -2.83 6.70 4.44
C LEU A 53 -1.39 6.23 4.39
N PHE A 54 -0.74 6.29 3.22
CA PHE A 54 0.69 5.98 3.06
C PHE A 54 1.15 6.53 1.72
N LYS A 55 2.38 7.02 1.67
CA LYS A 55 3.07 7.32 0.42
C LYS A 55 4.54 6.97 0.58
N SER A 56 5.02 6.01 -0.21
CA SER A 56 6.46 5.79 -0.34
C SER A 56 7.04 6.83 -1.30
N THR A 57 8.18 7.40 -0.91
CA THR A 57 9.00 8.29 -1.75
C THR A 57 10.25 7.60 -2.27
N HIS A 58 10.43 6.31 -1.98
CA HIS A 58 11.58 5.55 -2.43
C HIS A 58 11.31 4.89 -3.78
N ASN A 59 12.35 4.76 -4.59
CA ASN A 59 12.33 4.04 -5.86
C ASN A 59 12.38 2.52 -5.59
N GLU A 60 11.40 2.04 -4.83
CA GLU A 60 11.18 0.63 -4.52
C GLU A 60 10.00 0.13 -5.36
N ASN A 61 10.19 -1.01 -6.01
CA ASN A 61 9.12 -1.62 -6.78
C ASN A 61 8.40 -2.64 -5.91
N VAL A 62 7.12 -2.38 -5.64
CA VAL A 62 6.27 -3.35 -4.95
C VAL A 62 5.70 -4.30 -5.98
N TYR A 63 6.24 -5.51 -6.02
CA TYR A 63 5.87 -6.49 -7.04
C TYR A 63 4.71 -7.38 -6.59
N ASP A 64 4.49 -7.51 -5.28
CA ASP A 64 3.38 -8.26 -4.69
C ASP A 64 2.79 -7.53 -3.47
N ILE A 65 1.47 -7.62 -3.31
CA ILE A 65 0.70 -6.95 -2.28
C ILE A 65 -0.37 -7.92 -1.80
N VAL A 66 -0.33 -8.26 -0.52
CA VAL A 66 -1.25 -9.21 0.10
C VAL A 66 -2.00 -8.53 1.24
N PHE A 67 -3.33 -8.54 1.16
CA PHE A 67 -4.17 -8.22 2.31
C PHE A 67 -4.18 -9.41 3.26
N ILE A 68 -3.58 -9.25 4.43
CA ILE A 68 -3.63 -10.26 5.48
C ILE A 68 -5.04 -10.24 6.08
N PRO A 69 -5.68 -11.40 6.34
CA PRO A 69 -7.04 -11.48 6.90
C PRO A 69 -7.08 -11.14 8.40
N ILE A 70 -6.37 -10.08 8.79
CA ILE A 70 -6.30 -9.53 10.13
C ILE A 70 -6.53 -8.03 10.02
N THR A 71 -7.38 -7.51 10.91
CA THR A 71 -7.73 -6.09 10.95
C THR A 71 -7.12 -5.47 12.20
N ARG A 72 -6.42 -4.34 12.07
CA ARG A 72 -5.89 -3.56 13.20
C ARG A 72 -6.33 -2.11 13.07
N ASN A 73 -6.83 -1.54 14.16
CA ASN A 73 -7.41 -0.19 14.18
C ASN A 73 -8.45 0.04 13.06
N GLY A 74 -9.23 -1.01 12.77
CA GLY A 74 -10.31 -0.96 11.78
C GLY A 74 -9.87 -0.97 10.31
N LYS A 75 -8.60 -1.24 9.99
CA LYS A 75 -8.10 -1.43 8.62
C LYS A 75 -7.33 -2.75 8.47
N PRO A 76 -7.30 -3.37 7.28
CA PRO A 76 -6.56 -4.61 7.05
C PRO A 76 -5.06 -4.38 7.25
N VAL A 77 -4.37 -5.41 7.72
CA VAL A 77 -2.92 -5.47 7.68
C VAL A 77 -2.49 -5.81 6.25
N ILE A 78 -1.44 -5.15 5.74
CA ILE A 78 -0.98 -5.31 4.37
C ILE A 78 0.46 -5.82 4.40
N LEU A 79 0.76 -6.88 3.67
CA LEU A 79 2.11 -7.33 3.39
C LEU A 79 2.51 -6.85 2.00
N LEU A 80 3.62 -6.13 1.91
CA LEU A 80 4.23 -5.73 0.65
C LEU A 80 5.50 -6.54 0.44
N LYS A 81 5.69 -7.05 -0.78
CA LYS A 81 6.98 -7.54 -1.24
C LYS A 81 7.60 -6.53 -2.18
N CYS A 82 8.80 -6.10 -1.84
CA CYS A 82 9.50 -5.02 -2.48
C CYS A 82 10.81 -5.52 -3.05
N ILE A 83 11.23 -4.93 -4.17
CA ILE A 83 12.57 -5.08 -4.73
C ILE A 83 13.18 -3.70 -4.98
N LYS A 84 14.46 -3.56 -4.68
CA LYS A 84 15.26 -2.40 -5.11
C LYS A 84 15.84 -2.72 -6.49
N PRO A 85 15.37 -2.09 -7.58
CA PRO A 85 15.72 -2.48 -8.94
C PRO A 85 17.21 -2.36 -9.27
N GLU A 86 17.92 -1.47 -8.59
CA GLU A 86 19.34 -1.20 -8.82
C GLU A 86 20.26 -2.28 -8.25
N SER A 87 19.79 -3.02 -7.24
CA SER A 87 20.62 -3.96 -6.48
C SER A 87 20.02 -5.34 -6.33
N ASP A 88 18.83 -5.57 -6.92
CA ASP A 88 18.04 -6.80 -6.79
C ASP A 88 17.81 -7.26 -5.34
N VAL A 89 17.89 -6.32 -4.39
CA VAL A 89 17.65 -6.61 -2.99
C VAL A 89 16.15 -6.68 -2.80
N GLU A 90 15.66 -7.82 -2.34
CA GLU A 90 14.26 -8.03 -2.01
C GLU A 90 14.03 -7.98 -0.50
N TRP A 91 12.87 -7.46 -0.11
CA TRP A 91 12.42 -7.50 1.28
C TRP A 91 10.91 -7.52 1.36
N GLU A 92 10.41 -7.98 2.50
CA GLU A 92 9.01 -7.91 2.85
C GLU A 92 8.82 -6.83 3.93
N THR A 93 7.76 -6.04 3.80
CA THR A 93 7.33 -5.12 4.85
C THR A 93 5.87 -5.32 5.19
N LEU A 94 5.58 -5.34 6.49
CA LEU A 94 4.23 -5.40 7.00
C LEU A 94 3.79 -3.98 7.34
N LEU A 95 2.73 -3.52 6.69
CA LEU A 95 2.10 -2.24 6.96
C LEU A 95 0.92 -2.43 7.90
N VAL A 96 0.95 -1.69 9.00
CA VAL A 96 -0.09 -1.70 10.02
C VAL A 96 -0.65 -0.29 10.19
N PHE A 97 -1.98 -0.19 10.19
CA PHE A 97 -2.64 1.09 10.45
C PHE A 97 -2.55 1.47 11.94
N ASN A 98 -1.97 2.61 12.26
CA ASN A 98 -1.77 3.07 13.65
C ASN A 98 -2.96 3.86 14.22
N GLY A 99 -4.02 4.07 13.43
CA GLY A 99 -5.16 4.93 13.76
C GLY A 99 -5.23 6.19 12.88
N THR A 100 -4.09 6.61 12.32
CA THR A 100 -3.97 7.79 11.45
C THR A 100 -3.47 7.45 10.06
N GLU A 101 -2.44 6.60 9.97
CA GLU A 101 -1.77 6.21 8.72
C GLU A 101 -1.23 4.77 8.83
N TYR A 102 -0.81 4.20 7.70
CA TYR A 102 -0.05 2.95 7.70
C TYR A 102 1.40 3.25 8.01
N ILE A 103 1.95 2.49 8.94
CA ILE A 103 3.37 2.49 9.26
C ILE A 103 3.97 1.15 8.91
N SER A 104 5.21 1.17 8.42
CA SER A 104 6.04 -0.02 8.32
C SER A 104 6.36 -0.51 9.73
N THR A 105 6.09 -1.78 10.01
CA THR A 105 6.61 -2.41 11.22
C THR A 105 7.92 -3.09 10.86
N ASP A 106 9.01 -2.68 11.49
CA ASP A 106 10.31 -3.33 11.29
C ASP A 106 10.24 -4.81 11.65
N ARG A 107 10.79 -5.63 10.74
CA ARG A 107 11.29 -7.01 10.88
C ARG A 107 10.56 -7.89 11.89
N GLN A 108 9.90 -8.95 11.40
CA GLN A 108 9.51 -10.11 12.22
C GLN A 108 10.53 -10.37 13.33
N ARG A 109 10.07 -10.28 14.58
CA ARG A 109 10.84 -10.59 15.80
C ARG A 109 11.06 -12.11 15.99
N LEU A 110 11.07 -12.91 14.93
CA LEU A 110 11.53 -14.28 15.04
C LEU A 110 13.04 -14.29 14.81
N LYS A 111 13.80 -14.04 15.89
CA LYS A 111 15.17 -14.53 15.95
C LYS A 111 15.07 -16.05 16.02
N SER A 112 15.55 -16.75 15.00
CA SER A 112 15.89 -18.17 15.16
C SER A 112 16.98 -18.25 16.23
N TYR A 113 16.71 -18.98 17.30
CA TYR A 113 17.74 -19.40 18.24
C TYR A 113 18.46 -20.63 17.70
#